data_AF-A0A5B0F421-F1
#
_entry.id   AF-A0A5B0F421-F1
#
_cell.length_a   1.000
_cell.length_b   1.000
_cell.length_c   1.000
_cell.angle_alpha   90.00
_cell.angle_beta   90.00
_cell.angle_gamma   90.00
#
_symmetry.space_group_name_H-M   'P 1'
#
loop_
_entity.id
_entity.type
_entity.pdbx_description
1 polymer ?
#
loop_
_entity_poly.entity_id
_entity_poly.type
_entity_poly.pdbx_seq_one_letter_code
_entity_poly.pdbx_strand_id
1 'polypeptide(L)'
;MTSTTPQTALAPTYRKALKTWRPVILYFGNEHCPACEYAGPVFRAIAESFRHRADIYMLNTSESPRHPNVTGTPTVLFYKDGKLLKKLKGIGTEETLAADFAAHIGKVKPKVVARKPSHDLAWLRRTLRRLCTVARARTLIGA
;
A
#
# COMPACT_ATOMS: atom_id res chain seq x y z
N MET A 1 -25.26 4.66 1.74
CA MET A 1 -25.47 5.46 0.52
C MET A 1 -24.32 5.19 -0.44
N THR A 2 -24.50 4.30 -1.41
CA THR A 2 -23.51 4.02 -2.48
C THR A 2 -23.59 5.12 -3.52
N SER A 3 -22.63 6.04 -3.51
CA SER A 3 -22.48 7.08 -4.53
C SER A 3 -22.14 6.44 -5.87
N THR A 4 -23.16 6.13 -6.66
CA THR A 4 -23.00 5.56 -8.00
C THR A 4 -22.64 6.70 -8.96
N THR A 5 -21.36 7.01 -9.10
CA THR A 5 -20.90 7.88 -10.20
C THR A 5 -21.17 7.16 -11.51
N PRO A 6 -21.91 7.74 -12.48
CA PRO A 6 -22.11 7.11 -13.77
C PRO A 6 -20.76 6.93 -14.46
N GLN A 7 -20.44 5.70 -14.89
CA GLN A 7 -19.16 5.35 -15.53
C GLN A 7 -18.83 6.24 -16.73
N THR A 8 -19.83 6.80 -17.40
CA THR A 8 -19.69 7.73 -18.53
C THR A 8 -18.91 9.00 -18.17
N ALA A 9 -18.92 9.41 -16.90
CA ALA A 9 -18.15 10.56 -16.42
C ALA A 9 -16.65 10.27 -16.22
N LEU A 10 -16.22 9.01 -16.37
CA LEU A 10 -14.82 8.62 -16.21
C LEU A 10 -14.05 8.71 -17.55
N ALA A 11 -12.78 9.11 -17.47
CA ALA A 11 -11.87 9.07 -18.61
C ALA A 11 -11.84 7.68 -19.26
N PRO A 12 -11.63 7.58 -20.60
CA PRO A 12 -11.63 6.30 -21.33
C PRO A 12 -10.73 5.23 -20.70
N THR A 13 -9.56 5.62 -20.17
CA THR A 13 -8.61 4.73 -19.52
C THR A 13 -9.20 4.04 -18.29
N TYR A 14 -9.91 4.78 -17.44
CA TYR A 14 -10.58 4.20 -16.27
C TYR A 14 -11.74 3.30 -16.67
N ARG A 15 -12.55 3.73 -17.66
CA ARG A 15 -13.63 2.88 -18.18
C ARG A 15 -13.10 1.55 -18.71
N LYS A 16 -11.95 1.55 -19.39
CA LYS A 16 -11.29 0.34 -19.86
C LYS A 16 -10.81 -0.54 -18.69
N ALA A 17 -10.13 0.05 -17.70
CA ALA A 17 -9.63 -0.67 -16.54
C ALA A 17 -10.75 -1.31 -15.70
N LEU A 18 -11.92 -0.65 -15.61
CA LEU A 18 -13.07 -1.13 -14.84
C LEU A 18 -13.92 -2.19 -15.58
N LYS A 19 -13.65 -2.47 -16.86
CA LYS A 19 -14.32 -3.53 -17.63
C LYS A 19 -13.69 -4.90 -17.33
N THR A 20 -13.88 -5.36 -16.10
CA THR A 20 -13.38 -6.65 -15.61
C THR A 20 -14.34 -7.20 -14.56
N TRP A 21 -14.37 -8.52 -14.42
CA TRP A 21 -15.12 -9.20 -13.36
C TRP A 21 -14.38 -9.15 -12.01
N ARG A 22 -13.06 -8.91 -12.05
CA ARG A 22 -12.22 -8.81 -10.85
C ARG A 22 -12.47 -7.46 -10.15
N PRO A 23 -12.41 -7.39 -8.82
CA PRO A 23 -12.35 -6.11 -8.12
C PRO A 23 -11.17 -5.27 -8.62
N VAL A 24 -11.38 -3.96 -8.77
CA VAL A 24 -10.35 -3.01 -9.19
C VAL A 24 -10.08 -2.02 -8.08
N ILE A 25 -8.82 -1.88 -7.67
CA ILE A 25 -8.41 -0.94 -6.63
C ILE A 25 -7.50 0.10 -7.26
N LEU A 26 -7.86 1.38 -7.10
CA LEU A 26 -7.08 2.50 -7.59
C LEU A 26 -6.55 3.30 -6.40
N TYR A 27 -5.24 3.34 -6.22
CA TYR A 27 -4.56 4.25 -5.31
C TYR A 27 -4.10 5.48 -6.09
N PHE A 28 -4.53 6.66 -5.65
CA PHE A 28 -4.11 7.95 -6.21
C PHE A 28 -3.15 8.63 -5.24
N GLY A 29 -1.93 8.88 -5.70
CA GLY A 29 -0.87 9.57 -4.97
C GLY A 29 -0.16 10.61 -5.82
N ASN A 30 0.82 11.27 -5.24
CA ASN A 30 1.72 12.20 -5.92
C ASN A 30 3.09 12.19 -5.20
N GLU A 31 4.16 12.53 -5.89
CA GLU A 31 5.51 12.69 -5.32
C GLU A 31 5.59 13.90 -4.38
N HIS A 32 4.82 14.95 -4.66
CA HIS A 32 4.74 16.15 -3.81
C HIS A 32 3.67 16.06 -2.72
N CYS A 33 3.50 14.87 -2.13
CA CYS A 33 2.50 14.60 -1.10
C CYS A 33 3.17 13.91 0.10
N PRO A 34 3.46 14.64 1.20
CA PRO A 34 4.13 14.08 2.37
C PRO A 34 3.39 12.87 2.97
N ALA A 35 2.06 12.92 3.02
CA ALA A 35 1.26 11.78 3.49
C ALA A 35 1.37 10.55 2.59
N CYS A 36 1.66 10.73 1.30
CA CYS A 36 1.79 9.66 0.33
C CYS A 36 3.11 8.89 0.48
N GLU A 37 4.15 9.53 1.01
CA GLU A 37 5.46 8.90 1.28
C GLU A 37 5.32 7.74 2.25
N TYR A 38 4.55 7.92 3.32
CA TYR A 38 4.22 6.85 4.27
C TYR A 38 3.15 5.89 3.72
N ALA A 39 2.11 6.44 3.08
CA ALA A 39 0.95 5.65 2.68
C ALA A 39 1.23 4.67 1.53
N GLY A 40 2.06 5.05 0.57
CA GLY A 40 2.35 4.24 -0.61
C GLY A 40 2.97 2.87 -0.26
N PRO A 41 4.04 2.82 0.57
CA PRO A 41 4.63 1.56 1.01
C PRO A 41 3.67 0.66 1.79
N VAL A 42 2.87 1.22 2.70
CA VAL A 42 1.87 0.47 3.48
C VAL A 42 0.80 -0.12 2.56
N PHE A 43 0.28 0.69 1.64
CA PHE A 43 -0.69 0.24 0.65
C PHE A 43 -0.12 -0.90 -0.21
N ARG A 44 1.12 -0.77 -0.69
CA ARG A 44 1.79 -1.81 -1.50
C ARG A 44 1.95 -3.12 -0.74
N ALA A 45 2.36 -3.05 0.53
CA ALA A 45 2.56 -4.24 1.36
C ALA A 45 1.26 -5.05 1.54
N ILE A 46 0.14 -4.36 1.79
CA ILE A 46 -1.18 -4.98 1.91
C ILE A 46 -1.65 -5.50 0.54
N ALA A 47 -1.59 -4.66 -0.50
CA ALA A 47 -2.04 -4.96 -1.85
C ALA A 47 -1.37 -6.21 -2.45
N GLU A 48 -0.10 -6.45 -2.14
CA GLU A 48 0.67 -7.60 -2.63
C GLU A 48 -0.02 -8.94 -2.30
N SER A 49 -0.68 -9.03 -1.15
CA SER A 49 -1.42 -10.25 -0.74
C SER A 49 -2.68 -10.49 -1.59
N PHE A 50 -3.19 -9.48 -2.28
CA PHE A 50 -4.43 -9.51 -3.05
C PHE A 50 -4.24 -9.44 -4.57
N ARG A 51 -2.99 -9.33 -5.06
CA ARG A 51 -2.64 -9.17 -6.49
C ARG A 51 -3.27 -10.21 -7.42
N HIS A 52 -3.50 -11.43 -6.92
CA HIS A 52 -4.09 -12.54 -7.68
C HIS A 52 -5.62 -12.56 -7.66
N ARG A 53 -6.25 -11.71 -6.86
CA ARG A 53 -7.71 -11.64 -6.72
C ARG A 53 -8.31 -10.33 -7.19
N ALA A 54 -7.51 -9.27 -7.25
CA ALA A 54 -7.94 -7.98 -7.75
C ALA A 54 -6.91 -7.37 -8.71
N ASP A 55 -7.38 -6.47 -9.58
CA ASP A 55 -6.52 -5.63 -10.41
C ASP A 55 -6.22 -4.34 -9.61
N ILE A 56 -4.95 -4.14 -9.24
CA ILE A 56 -4.55 -3.08 -8.32
C ILE A 56 -3.62 -2.12 -9.06
N TYR A 57 -3.97 -0.84 -9.07
CA TYR A 57 -3.21 0.21 -9.73
C TYR A 57 -2.80 1.30 -8.75
N MET A 58 -1.53 1.69 -8.79
CA MET A 58 -1.02 2.90 -8.14
C MET A 58 -0.81 3.96 -9.21
N LEU A 59 -1.46 5.11 -9.06
CA LEU A 59 -1.54 6.17 -10.05
C LEU A 59 -0.98 7.47 -9.48
N ASN A 60 -0.15 8.15 -10.28
CA ASN A 60 0.25 9.52 -10.02
C ASN A 60 -0.84 10.48 -10.53
N THR A 61 -1.34 11.37 -9.68
CA THR A 61 -2.38 12.34 -10.06
C THR A 61 -1.91 13.38 -11.09
N SER A 62 -0.60 13.62 -11.20
CA SER A 62 -0.05 14.55 -12.21
C SER A 62 -0.02 13.94 -13.61
N GLU A 63 0.07 12.61 -13.71
CA GLU A 63 0.23 11.87 -14.97
C GLU A 63 -1.05 11.17 -15.42
N SER A 64 -2.02 11.02 -14.52
CA SER A 64 -3.27 10.34 -14.78
C SER A 64 -4.43 11.32 -14.96
N PRO A 65 -5.43 11.01 -15.82
CA PRO A 65 -6.59 11.86 -16.00
C PRO A 65 -7.30 12.15 -14.68
N ARG A 66 -7.87 13.35 -14.52
CA ARG A 66 -8.59 13.69 -13.29
C ARG A 66 -9.75 12.72 -13.06
N HIS A 67 -9.77 12.09 -11.88
CA HIS A 67 -10.87 11.21 -11.47
C HIS A 67 -11.86 12.01 -10.59
N PRO A 68 -13.17 12.02 -10.88
CA PRO A 68 -14.15 12.88 -10.19
C PRO A 68 -14.24 12.61 -8.67
N ASN A 69 -14.07 11.36 -8.27
CA ASN A 69 -14.06 10.98 -6.86
C ASN A 69 -12.73 11.25 -6.14
N VAL A 70 -11.70 11.79 -6.80
CA VAL A 70 -10.41 12.09 -6.19
C VAL A 70 -10.30 13.61 -6.00
N THR A 71 -10.44 14.04 -4.76
CA THR A 71 -10.35 15.46 -4.37
C THR A 71 -9.01 15.83 -3.75
N GLY A 72 -8.20 14.83 -3.41
CA GLY A 72 -6.87 14.98 -2.80
C GLY A 72 -6.16 13.63 -2.70
N THR A 73 -4.88 13.66 -2.33
CA THR A 73 -4.03 12.47 -2.20
C THR A 73 -3.56 12.31 -0.75
N PRO A 74 -3.37 11.07 -0.25
CA PRO A 74 -3.67 9.82 -0.93
C PRO A 74 -5.17 9.49 -0.90
N THR A 75 -5.70 8.91 -1.98
CA THR A 75 -7.09 8.40 -2.05
C THR A 75 -7.10 6.99 -2.59
N VAL A 76 -7.88 6.10 -1.98
CA VAL A 76 -8.08 4.73 -2.46
C VAL A 76 -9.53 4.53 -2.88
N LEU A 77 -9.73 4.03 -4.10
CA LEU A 77 -11.05 3.70 -4.62
C LEU A 77 -11.15 2.21 -4.87
N PHE A 78 -12.22 1.59 -4.36
CA PHE A 78 -12.55 0.19 -4.56
C PHE A 78 -13.72 0.09 -5.54
N TYR A 79 -13.51 -0.63 -6.64
CA TYR A 79 -14.52 -0.89 -7.65
C TYR A 79 -14.79 -2.39 -7.78
N LYS A 80 -16.04 -2.72 -8.09
CA LYS A 80 -16.44 -4.07 -8.49
C LYS A 80 -17.59 -3.97 -9.47
N ASP A 81 -17.54 -4.76 -10.55
CA ASP A 81 -18.50 -4.69 -11.66
C ASP A 81 -18.62 -3.26 -12.20
N GLY A 82 -17.48 -2.56 -12.19
CA GLY A 82 -17.33 -1.14 -12.52
C GLY A 82 -18.13 -0.15 -11.66
N LYS A 83 -18.70 -0.57 -10.53
CA LYS A 83 -19.36 0.30 -9.55
C LYS A 83 -18.41 0.63 -8.41
N LEU A 84 -18.41 1.89 -7.97
CA LEU A 84 -17.63 2.32 -6.81
C LEU A 84 -18.27 1.74 -5.53
N LEU A 85 -17.53 0.86 -4.85
CA LEU A 85 -17.97 0.25 -3.58
C LEU A 85 -17.56 1.10 -2.39
N LYS A 86 -16.32 1.60 -2.39
CA LYS A 86 -15.74 2.32 -1.27
C LYS A 86 -14.75 3.36 -1.77
N LYS A 87 -14.74 4.51 -1.10
CA LYS A 87 -13.73 5.56 -1.22
C LYS A 87 -13.10 5.79 0.14
N LEU A 88 -11.78 5.71 0.20
CA LEU A 88 -10.98 6.08 1.37
C LEU A 88 -10.28 7.41 1.08
N LYS A 89 -10.49 8.40 1.95
CA LYS A 89 -9.70 9.64 1.97
C LYS A 89 -8.49 9.36 2.87
N GLY A 90 -7.38 8.94 2.27
CA GLY A 90 -6.23 8.37 2.97
C GLY A 90 -6.29 6.85 3.11
N ILE A 91 -5.29 6.28 3.79
CA ILE A 91 -5.18 4.83 4.00
C ILE A 91 -5.52 4.37 5.43
N GLY A 92 -5.66 5.29 6.40
CA GLY A 92 -5.87 4.91 7.80
C GLY A 92 -4.67 4.14 8.39
N THR A 93 -4.95 3.18 9.27
CA THR A 93 -3.95 2.25 9.81
C THR A 93 -3.83 1.00 8.93
N GLU A 94 -2.71 0.27 9.05
CA GLU A 94 -2.48 -0.98 8.31
C GLU A 94 -3.62 -1.99 8.51
N GLU A 95 -4.14 -2.10 9.72
CA GLU A 95 -5.24 -3.01 10.07
C GLU A 95 -6.55 -2.61 9.40
N THR A 96 -6.88 -1.31 9.44
CA THR A 96 -8.11 -0.80 8.80
C THR A 96 -8.07 -0.97 7.28
N LEU A 97 -6.92 -0.69 6.66
CA LEU A 97 -6.74 -0.88 5.23
C LEU A 97 -6.82 -2.37 4.86
N ALA A 98 -6.18 -3.25 5.64
CA ALA A 98 -6.26 -4.69 5.42
C ALA A 98 -7.70 -5.22 5.56
N ALA A 99 -8.47 -4.69 6.52
CA ALA A 99 -9.87 -5.03 6.69
C ALA A 99 -10.72 -4.57 5.50
N ASP A 100 -10.50 -3.36 4.98
CA ASP A 100 -11.19 -2.87 3.78
C ASP A 100 -10.87 -3.75 2.55
N PHE A 101 -9.61 -4.13 2.35
CA PHE A 101 -9.22 -5.08 1.29
C PHE A 101 -9.93 -6.43 1.44
N ALA A 102 -9.92 -7.00 2.64
CA ALA A 102 -10.57 -8.29 2.91
C ALA A 102 -12.09 -8.23 2.70
N ALA A 103 -12.73 -7.12 3.06
CA ALA A 103 -14.18 -6.93 2.91
C ALA A 103 -14.60 -6.81 1.44
N HIS A 104 -13.83 -6.12 0.61
CA HIS A 104 -14.22 -5.80 -0.77
C HIS A 104 -13.65 -6.74 -1.84
N ILE A 105 -12.52 -7.41 -1.56
CA ILE A 105 -11.88 -8.37 -2.46
C ILE A 105 -12.16 -9.83 -2.04
N GLY A 106 -12.48 -10.04 -0.75
CA GLY A 106 -12.68 -11.35 -0.14
C GLY A 106 -11.46 -11.85 0.64
N LYS A 107 -11.67 -12.88 1.47
CA LYS A 107 -10.63 -13.42 2.37
C LYS A 107 -9.51 -14.12 1.59
N VAL A 108 -8.30 -13.58 1.63
CA VAL A 108 -7.08 -14.26 1.16
C VAL A 108 -6.51 -15.16 2.26
N LYS A 109 -5.93 -16.31 1.91
CA LYS A 109 -5.00 -16.99 2.82
C LYS A 109 -3.80 -16.05 2.97
N PRO A 110 -3.39 -15.65 4.18
CA PRO A 110 -2.26 -14.76 4.34
C PRO A 110 -1.03 -15.42 3.70
N LYS A 111 -0.48 -14.79 2.66
CA LYS A 111 0.88 -15.09 2.24
C LYS A 111 1.74 -14.61 3.40
N VAL A 112 2.44 -15.52 4.07
CA VAL A 112 3.31 -15.16 5.20
C VAL A 112 4.29 -14.11 4.68
N VAL A 113 4.02 -12.84 4.97
CA VAL A 113 4.98 -11.77 4.72
C VAL A 113 6.13 -12.08 5.66
N ALA A 114 7.32 -12.34 5.09
CA ALA A 114 8.52 -12.54 5.88
C ALA A 114 8.68 -11.31 6.77
N ARG A 115 8.33 -11.45 8.06
CA ARG A 115 8.52 -10.39 9.04
C ARG A 115 10.01 -10.07 9.01
N LYS A 116 10.37 -8.80 8.85
CA LYS A 116 11.76 -8.37 9.02
C LYS A 116 12.24 -8.94 10.37
N PRO A 117 13.47 -9.47 10.44
CA PRO A 117 13.97 -10.04 11.69
C PRO A 117 13.84 -8.98 12.77
N SER A 118 13.00 -9.26 13.78
CA SER A 118 12.95 -8.42 14.96
C SER A 118 14.27 -8.64 15.69
N HIS A 119 15.10 -7.61 15.71
CA HIS A 119 16.32 -7.59 16.50
C HIS A 119 15.93 -7.51 17.98
N ASP A 120 15.59 -8.66 18.55
CA ASP A 120 15.24 -8.76 19.97
C ASP A 120 16.43 -8.37 20.87
N LEU A 121 16.16 -8.15 22.15
CA LEU A 121 17.19 -7.78 23.12
C LEU A 121 18.30 -8.82 23.21
N ALA A 122 18.02 -10.09 22.93
CA ALA A 122 19.00 -11.17 22.92
C ALA A 122 19.97 -11.05 21.73
N TRP A 123 19.44 -10.76 20.54
CA TRP A 123 20.21 -10.44 19.33
C TRP A 123 21.04 -9.17 19.54
N LEU A 124 20.43 -8.09 20.04
CA LEU A 124 21.14 -6.82 20.31
C LEU A 124 22.30 -7.05 21.29
N ARG A 125 22.06 -7.75 22.40
CA ARG A 125 23.11 -8.09 23.38
C ARG A 125 24.21 -8.96 22.76
N ARG A 126 23.91 -9.84 21.81
CA ARG A 126 24.92 -10.68 21.13
C ARG A 126 25.74 -9.87 20.14
N THR A 127 25.10 -9.00 19.36
CA THR A 127 25.75 -8.14 18.37
C THR A 127 26.64 -7.09 19.04
N LEU A 128 26.11 -6.38 20.05
CA LEU A 128 26.85 -5.33 20.76
C LEU A 128 28.03 -5.89 21.58
N ARG A 129 27.97 -7.16 22.02
CA ARG A 129 29.09 -7.82 22.72
C ARG A 129 30.35 -7.99 21.86
N ARG A 130 30.22 -7.98 20.53
CA ARG A 130 31.36 -8.07 19.60
C ARG A 130 31.91 -6.71 19.19
N LEU A 131 31.20 -5.63 19.51
CA LEU A 131 31.71 -4.28 19.26
C LEU A 131 32.80 -3.97 20.30
N CYS A 132 33.98 -3.63 19.81
CA CYS A 132 35.08 -3.13 20.61
C CYS A 132 35.26 -1.64 20.28
N THR A 133 35.67 -0.84 21.26
CA THR A 133 36.04 0.56 21.00
C THR A 133 37.28 0.62 20.10
N VAL A 134 37.42 1.69 19.32
CA VAL A 134 38.54 1.87 18.37
C VAL A 134 39.90 1.74 19.06
N ALA A 135 40.03 2.19 20.30
CA ALA A 135 41.23 2.01 21.12
C ALA A 135 41.57 0.53 21.40
N ARG A 136 40.56 -0.32 21.61
CA ARG A 136 40.71 -1.76 21.88
C ARG A 136 40.90 -2.58 20.60
N ALA A 137 40.44 -2.09 19.45
CA ALA A 137 40.72 -2.72 18.16
C ALA A 137 42.20 -2.55 17.74
N ARG A 138 42.80 -1.39 18.03
CA ARG A 138 44.22 -1.11 17.75
C ARG A 138 45.18 -2.07 18.48
N THR A 139 44.85 -2.49 19.70
CA THR A 139 45.67 -3.46 20.46
C THR A 139 45.50 -4.91 20.00
N LEU A 140 44.45 -5.24 19.22
CA LEU A 140 44.20 -6.59 18.70
C LEU A 140 44.83 -6.84 17.32
N ILE A 141 45.17 -5.79 16.58
CA ILE A 141 45.71 -5.87 15.21
C ILE A 141 47.22 -5.55 15.17
N GLY A 142 47.80 -5.11 16.30
CA GLY A 142 49.23 -4.84 16.44
C GLY A 142 49.92 -5.90 17.31
N ALA A 143 50.28 -7.02 16.70
CA ALA A 143 51.37 -7.92 17.10
C ALA A 143 51.94 -8.55 15.83
#